data_AF-A0A3R8LGV3-F1
#
_entry.id   AF-A0A3R8LGV3-F1
#
_cell.length_a   1.000
_cell.length_b   1.000
_cell.length_c   1.000
_cell.angle_alpha   90.00
_cell.angle_beta   90.00
_cell.angle_gamma   90.00
#
_symmetry.space_group_name_H-M   'P 1'
#
loop_
_entity.id
_entity.type
_entity.pdbx_description
1 polymer ?
#
loop_
_entity_poly.entity_id
_entity_poly.type
_entity_poly.pdbx_seq_one_letter_code
_entity_poly.pdbx_strand_id
1 'polypeptide(L)'
;MASDNLVSITINDKSLRRSLRALDLAATDLEPAMRKIAGTLLAETQFNFLDEGRPGWIPSLAAEERDGQTLQDTGRLMGSVSTDHDDRQAVVGTNVVYGA
;
A
#
# COMPACT_ATOMS: atom_id res chain seq x y z
N MET A 1 56.97 17.59 38.85
CA MET A 1 55.82 18.14 38.10
C MET A 1 55.19 16.96 37.38
N ALA A 2 54.07 16.46 37.87
CA ALA A 2 53.39 15.31 37.29
C ALA A 2 52.73 15.73 35.97
N SER A 3 53.12 15.07 34.88
CA SER A 3 52.49 15.28 33.57
C SER A 3 51.06 14.77 33.64
N ASP A 4 50.11 15.68 33.49
CA ASP A 4 48.68 15.40 33.45
C ASP A 4 48.38 14.57 32.19
N ASN A 5 48.25 13.25 32.34
CA ASN A 5 47.94 12.35 31.25
C ASN A 5 46.46 12.49 30.88
N LEU A 6 46.16 13.46 30.01
CA LEU A 6 44.83 13.63 29.43
C LEU A 6 44.54 12.51 28.44
N VAL A 7 43.64 11.61 28.81
CA VAL A 7 43.10 10.58 27.91
C VAL A 7 41.98 11.21 27.08
N SER A 8 42.15 11.21 25.75
CA SER A 8 41.10 11.61 24.81
C SER A 8 40.34 10.39 24.31
N ILE A 9 39.01 10.41 24.46
CA ILE A 9 38.12 9.36 23.97
C ILE A 9 37.25 9.97 22.86
N THR A 10 37.25 9.33 21.68
CA THR A 10 36.37 9.68 20.56
C THR A 10 35.31 8.59 20.41
N ILE A 11 34.03 8.96 20.54
CA ILE A 11 32.92 8.05 20.33
C ILE A 11 32.39 8.21 18.90
N ASN A 12 32.38 7.12 18.13
CA ASN A 12 31.72 7.08 16.82
C ASN A 12 30.30 6.50 16.98
N ASP A 13 29.31 7.37 17.08
CA ASP A 13 27.90 7.01 17.31
C ASP A 13 27.01 7.14 16.06
N LYS A 14 27.60 7.35 14.87
CA LYS A 14 26.87 7.58 13.61
C LYS A 14 25.83 6.51 13.31
N SER A 15 26.20 5.24 13.46
CA SER A 15 25.31 4.09 13.21
C SER A 15 24.14 4.08 14.19
N LEU A 16 24.43 4.28 15.49
CA LEU A 16 23.41 4.34 16.53
C LEU A 16 22.39 5.46 16.25
N ARG A 17 22.86 6.67 15.94
CA ARG A 17 21.99 7.81 15.59
C ARG A 17 21.13 7.53 14.36
N ARG A 18 21.69 6.85 13.34
CA ARG A 18 20.94 6.47 12.13
C ARG A 18 19.81 5.50 12.47
N SER A 19 20.10 4.47 13.26
CA SER A 19 19.12 3.48 13.67
C SER A 19 18.03 4.09 14.55
N LEU A 20 18.37 4.96 15.50
CA LEU A 20 17.39 5.65 16.34
C LEU A 20 16.45 6.55 15.52
N ARG A 21 16.97 7.26 14.51
CA ARG A 21 16.14 8.05 13.59
C ARG A 21 15.22 7.18 12.74
N ALA A 22 15.71 6.04 12.26
CA ALA A 22 14.88 5.12 11.50
C ALA A 22 13.74 4.54 12.35
N LEU A 23 14.01 4.24 13.62
CA LEU A 23 13.00 3.79 14.58
C LEU A 23 11.97 4.88 14.87
N ASP A 24 12.43 6.11 15.11
CA ASP A 24 11.56 7.28 15.35
C ASP A 24 10.62 7.53 14.18
N LEU A 25 11.14 7.55 12.95
CA LEU A 25 10.33 7.68 11.73
C LEU A 25 9.31 6.55 11.62
N ALA A 26 9.74 5.30 11.81
CA ALA A 26 8.83 4.15 11.75
C ALA A 26 7.75 4.16 12.84
N ALA A 27 8.00 4.83 13.97
CA ALA A 27 7.05 4.94 15.08
C ALA A 27 6.12 6.15 14.97
N THR A 28 6.49 7.18 14.20
CA THR A 28 5.78 8.47 14.15
C THR A 28 5.14 8.77 12.80
N ASP A 29 5.65 8.18 11.72
CA ASP A 29 5.15 8.38 10.36
C ASP A 29 4.93 7.02 9.66
N LEU A 30 3.68 6.58 9.66
CA LEU A 30 3.26 5.38 8.95
C LEU A 30 2.79 5.67 7.53
N GLU A 31 2.81 6.92 7.05
CA GLU A 31 2.38 7.27 5.70
C GLU A 31 3.15 6.48 4.62
N PRO A 32 4.48 6.24 4.72
CA PRO A 32 5.18 5.38 3.77
C PRO A 32 4.68 3.93 3.76
N ALA A 33 4.20 3.42 4.90
CA ALA A 33 3.63 2.08 5.00
C ALA A 33 2.21 2.05 4.41
N MET A 34 1.36 3.01 4.77
CA MET A 34 0.00 3.14 4.23
C MET A 34 0.00 3.36 2.72
N ARG A 35 0.96 4.12 2.18
CA ARG A 35 1.17 4.27 0.72
C ARG A 35 1.41 2.93 0.04
N LYS A 36 2.23 2.07 0.63
CA LYS A 36 2.50 0.73 0.08
C LYS A 36 1.27 -0.16 0.17
N ILE A 37 0.56 -0.13 1.30
CA ILE A 37 -0.69 -0.88 1.48
C ILE A 37 -1.73 -0.43 0.45
N ALA A 38 -1.93 0.87 0.26
CA ALA A 38 -2.81 1.43 -0.76
C ALA A 38 -2.43 0.92 -2.16
N GLY A 39 -1.15 0.99 -2.54
CA GLY A 39 -0.67 0.45 -3.82
C GLY A 39 -0.97 -1.05 -3.99
N THR A 40 -0.78 -1.85 -2.95
CA THR A 40 -1.12 -3.29 -2.96
C THR A 40 -2.62 -3.52 -3.08
N LEU A 41 -3.45 -2.79 -2.32
CA LEU A 41 -4.91 -2.90 -2.41
C LEU A 41 -5.41 -2.58 -3.83
N LEU A 42 -4.84 -1.56 -4.49
CA LEU A 42 -5.16 -1.25 -5.89
C LEU A 42 -4.83 -2.41 -6.81
N ALA A 43 -3.60 -2.93 -6.74
CA ALA A 43 -3.11 -4.00 -7.59
C ALA A 43 -3.92 -5.28 -7.41
N GLU A 44 -4.17 -5.70 -6.16
CA GLU A 44 -4.97 -6.90 -5.87
C GLU A 44 -6.42 -6.74 -6.34
N THR A 45 -7.01 -5.55 -6.20
CA THR A 45 -8.35 -5.27 -6.72
C THR A 45 -8.39 -5.40 -8.24
N GLN A 46 -7.40 -4.83 -8.94
CA GLN A 46 -7.29 -4.93 -10.40
C GLN A 46 -7.09 -6.37 -10.86
N PHE A 47 -6.21 -7.13 -10.20
CA PHE A 47 -6.02 -8.53 -10.53
C PHE A 47 -7.27 -9.36 -10.26
N ASN A 48 -8.02 -9.07 -9.20
CA ASN A 48 -9.27 -9.76 -8.93
C ASN A 48 -10.32 -9.53 -10.04
N PHE A 49 -10.38 -8.33 -10.64
CA PHE A 49 -11.18 -8.09 -11.84
C PHE A 49 -10.69 -8.89 -13.04
N LEU A 50 -9.37 -8.89 -13.30
CA LEU A 50 -8.79 -9.58 -14.46
C LEU A 50 -8.94 -11.11 -14.40
N ASP A 51 -8.79 -11.66 -13.21
CA ASP A 51 -8.87 -13.11 -12.97
C ASP A 51 -10.31 -13.59 -12.77
N GLU A 52 -11.30 -12.71 -12.87
CA GLU A 52 -12.71 -13.03 -12.64
C GLU A 52 -12.98 -13.59 -11.23
N GLY A 53 -12.24 -13.10 -10.24
CA GLY A 53 -12.31 -13.52 -8.84
C GLY A 53 -11.14 -14.39 -8.39
N ARG A 54 -10.94 -14.46 -7.07
CA ARG A 54 -9.93 -15.33 -6.43
C ARG A 54 -10.51 -16.09 -5.23
N PRO A 55 -10.83 -17.40 -5.35
CA PRO A 55 -10.82 -18.18 -6.59
C PRO A 55 -11.83 -17.61 -7.60
N GLY A 56 -11.64 -17.94 -8.88
CA GLY A 56 -12.52 -17.48 -9.97
C GLY A 56 -13.98 -17.76 -9.67
N TRP A 57 -14.83 -16.78 -9.92
CA TRP A 57 -16.26 -16.86 -9.69
C TRP A 57 -16.93 -17.71 -10.77
N ILE A 58 -18.07 -18.30 -10.41
CA ILE A 58 -18.94 -18.94 -11.40
C ILE A 58 -19.42 -17.86 -12.37
N PRO A 59 -19.35 -18.09 -13.70
CA PRO A 59 -19.86 -17.14 -14.68
C PRO A 59 -21.28 -16.69 -14.37
N SER A 60 -21.53 -15.38 -14.38
CA SER A 60 -22.88 -14.84 -14.22
C SER A 60 -23.70 -15.05 -15.49
N LEU A 61 -25.03 -15.19 -15.36
CA LEU A 61 -25.94 -15.29 -16.51
C LEU A 61 -25.77 -14.12 -17.49
N ALA A 62 -25.62 -12.90 -16.97
CA ALA A 62 -25.40 -11.71 -17.79
C ALA A 62 -24.08 -11.78 -18.57
N ALA A 63 -23.03 -12.40 -18.02
CA ALA A 63 -21.77 -12.63 -18.72
C ALA A 63 -21.93 -13.70 -19.82
N GLU A 64 -22.67 -14.78 -19.55
CA GLU A 64 -22.96 -15.82 -20.55
C GLU A 64 -23.78 -15.27 -21.74
N GLU A 65 -24.82 -14.48 -21.48
CA GLU A 65 -25.68 -13.91 -22.51
C GLU A 65 -24.94 -12.98 -23.49
N ARG A 66 -23.89 -12.30 -23.01
CA ARG A 66 -23.09 -11.36 -23.81
C ARG A 66 -21.74 -11.92 -24.25
N ASP A 67 -21.45 -13.20 -23.97
CA ASP A 67 -20.14 -13.83 -24.20
C ASP A 67 -18.99 -13.00 -23.61
N GLY A 68 -19.12 -12.63 -22.33
CA GLY A 68 -18.25 -11.69 -21.64
C GLY A 68 -17.75 -12.14 -20.27
N GLN A 69 -17.25 -11.18 -19.49
CA GLN A 69 -16.67 -11.38 -18.16
C GLN A 69 -17.70 -11.19 -17.04
N THR A 70 -17.60 -11.92 -15.94
CA THR A 70 -18.50 -11.77 -14.78
C THR A 70 -18.25 -10.50 -13.98
N LEU A 71 -16.99 -10.14 -13.76
CA LEU A 71 -16.64 -8.97 -12.96
C LEU A 71 -16.46 -7.70 -13.81
N GLN A 72 -16.55 -7.80 -15.13
CA GLN A 72 -16.33 -6.68 -16.04
C GLN A 72 -17.41 -6.59 -17.11
N ASP A 73 -18.19 -5.51 -17.08
CA ASP A 73 -19.13 -5.17 -18.17
C ASP A 73 -18.45 -4.34 -19.26
N THR A 74 -18.37 -3.02 -19.05
CA THR A 74 -17.69 -2.07 -19.93
C THR A 74 -16.24 -1.77 -19.50
N GLY A 75 -15.79 -2.34 -18.38
CA GLY A 75 -14.52 -1.98 -17.73
C GLY A 75 -14.55 -0.65 -16.95
N ARG A 76 -15.66 0.13 -17.02
CA ARG A 76 -15.79 1.43 -16.34
C ARG A 76 -15.52 1.34 -14.84
N LEU A 77 -16.08 0.34 -14.16
CA LEU A 77 -15.90 0.16 -12.72
C LEU A 77 -14.42 -0.09 -12.39
N MET A 78 -13.80 -1.09 -13.02
CA MET A 78 -12.38 -1.42 -12.82
C MET A 78 -11.48 -0.20 -13.08
N GLY A 79 -11.71 0.52 -14.18
CA GLY A 79 -10.91 1.70 -14.56
C GLY A 79 -11.10 2.91 -13.65
N SER A 80 -12.17 2.93 -12.83
CA SER A 80 -12.43 4.01 -11.87
C SER A 80 -11.84 3.76 -10.47
N VAL A 81 -11.33 2.56 -10.21
CA VAL A 81 -10.76 2.22 -8.91
C VAL A 81 -9.49 3.03 -8.68
N SER A 82 -9.44 3.74 -7.56
CA SER A 82 -8.31 4.56 -7.15
C SER A 82 -8.03 4.35 -5.67
N THR A 83 -6.92 4.92 -5.19
CA THR A 83 -6.51 4.82 -3.79
C THR A 83 -6.13 6.16 -3.21
N ASP A 84 -6.25 6.23 -1.89
CA ASP A 84 -5.81 7.34 -1.07
C ASP A 84 -5.17 6.80 0.23
N HIS A 85 -4.38 7.62 0.90
CA HIS A 85 -3.70 7.23 2.14
C HIS A 85 -3.26 8.44 2.97
N ASP A 86 -3.18 8.21 4.27
CA ASP A 86 -2.52 9.10 5.24
C ASP A 86 -1.66 8.26 6.21
N ASP A 87 -1.18 8.86 7.29
CA ASP A 87 -0.40 8.20 8.35
C ASP A 87 -1.20 7.19 9.19
N ARG A 88 -2.53 7.09 9.01
CA ARG A 88 -3.43 6.25 9.82
C ARG A 88 -4.18 5.20 8.99
N GLN A 89 -4.40 5.44 7.71
CA GLN A 89 -5.20 4.57 6.87
C GLN A 89 -4.71 4.51 5.41
N ALA A 90 -5.10 3.42 4.76
CA ALA A 90 -5.00 3.23 3.32
C ALA A 90 -6.38 2.83 2.78
N VAL A 91 -6.83 3.49 1.72
CA VAL A 91 -8.18 3.32 1.17
C VAL A 91 -8.09 2.94 -0.30
N VAL A 92 -8.97 2.04 -0.73
CA VAL A 92 -9.23 1.70 -2.13
C VAL A 92 -10.73 1.82 -2.40
N GLY A 93 -11.11 2.39 -3.54
CA GLY A 93 -12.51 2.56 -3.86
C GLY A 93 -12.77 3.18 -5.22
N THR A 94 -14.04 3.44 -5.49
CA THR A 94 -14.53 4.08 -6.71
C THR A 94 -15.56 5.16 -6.33
N ASN A 95 -15.70 6.16 -7.19
CA ASN A 95 -16.79 7.15 -7.13
C ASN A 95 -17.93 6.86 -8.12
N VAL A 96 -17.91 5.70 -8.78
CA VAL A 96 -19.00 5.25 -9.65
C VAL A 96 -20.21 4.86 -8.81
N VAL A 97 -21.38 5.38 -9.19
CA VAL A 97 -22.65 5.06 -8.53
C VAL A 97 -22.97 3.57 -8.74
N TYR A 98 -23.31 2.88 -7.67
CA TYR A 98 -23.70 1.47 -7.71
C TYR A 98 -25.05 1.31 -8.46
N GLY A 99 -25.09 0.39 -9.42
CA GLY A 99 -26.30 0.06 -10.19
C GLY A 99 -26.76 1.14 -11.19
N ALA A 100 -25.88 2.07 -11.55
CA ALA A 100 -26.14 3.10 -12.56
C ALA A 100 -25.99 2.61 -14.00
#